data_AF-A0A3N5SX43-F1
#
_entry.id   AF-A0A3N5SX43-F1
#
_cell.length_a   1.000
_cell.length_b   1.000
_cell.length_c   1.000
_cell.angle_alpha   90.00
_cell.angle_beta   90.00
_cell.angle_gamma   90.00
#
_symmetry.space_group_name_H-M   'P 1'
#
loop_
_entity.id
_entity.type
_entity.pdbx_description
1 polymer ?
#
loop_
_entity_poly.entity_id
_entity_poly.type
_entity_poly.pdbx_seq_one_letter_code
_entity_poly.pdbx_strand_id
1 'polypeptide(L)'
;MTTIQAEEVEISIQDGTWRIIPTDEGMLTTGPVFYVTRGGGILEYTPAFADAHKLPGTVLSIEYVRAAVIGYEETTRRWLLGLHIARQEADKARWLELVRWPPGNNELYARAAQQAARELAEHIGCPLKIFGAKKIPQPQPTSDLSRSGVTGPLVPHKREDIGPQRVKLFAQSAKLPVQYPGLWLGRGKGSSIVLRLDKDATFVKAGGVAPSFNQCVIDPDDHIIRLVPPTGLLGSFFGAPQGRMIRTSDVRNVELRHMISRRFVPQPEGKGVVTEITYTNYTWDVYLTLPDESLLLAQTAHSTSSELSRKRATVGNKFAVDTKAGIEYLRQHQADQEAYEAAETFARTVGIVIASTLAVRLVQTEVEEG
;
A
#
# COMPACT_ATOMS: atom_id res chain seq x y z
N MET A 1 -21.75 1.60 -4.57
CA MET A 1 -22.35 1.29 -3.26
C MET A 1 -22.33 -0.21 -3.09
N THR A 2 -21.67 -0.71 -2.05
CA THR A 2 -21.58 -2.12 -1.72
C THR A 2 -22.27 -2.33 -0.37
N THR A 3 -23.19 -3.29 -0.33
CA THR A 3 -23.94 -3.69 0.87
C THR A 3 -23.49 -5.10 1.26
N ILE A 4 -23.12 -5.29 2.51
CA ILE A 4 -22.72 -6.59 3.06
C ILE A 4 -23.62 -6.92 4.26
N GLN A 5 -24.34 -8.04 4.17
CA GLN A 5 -25.21 -8.50 5.25
C GLN A 5 -24.38 -9.20 6.34
N ALA A 6 -24.76 -8.93 7.59
CA ALA A 6 -24.21 -9.55 8.78
C ALA A 6 -25.36 -9.85 9.78
N GLU A 7 -25.04 -10.36 10.96
CA GLU A 7 -26.05 -10.65 11.98
C GLU A 7 -26.56 -9.33 12.57
N GLU A 8 -27.88 -9.11 12.47
CA GLU A 8 -28.61 -7.94 13.01
C GLU A 8 -28.22 -6.57 12.42
N VAL A 9 -27.27 -6.54 11.48
CA VAL A 9 -26.78 -5.31 10.85
C VAL A 9 -26.44 -5.53 9.37
N GLU A 10 -26.54 -4.44 8.63
CA GLU A 10 -26.01 -4.28 7.28
C GLU A 10 -24.79 -3.34 7.33
N ILE A 11 -23.74 -3.71 6.60
CA ILE A 11 -22.60 -2.84 6.33
C ILE A 11 -22.82 -2.16 4.99
N SER A 12 -22.89 -0.83 5.00
CA SER A 12 -23.01 -0.01 3.79
C SER A 12 -21.68 0.69 3.48
N ILE A 13 -21.18 0.50 2.27
CA ILE A 13 -19.90 1.05 1.79
C ILE A 13 -20.18 1.90 0.54
N GLN A 14 -20.01 3.20 0.67
CA GLN A 14 -20.30 4.16 -0.40
C GLN A 14 -19.26 5.27 -0.42
N ASP A 15 -18.63 5.49 -1.57
CA ASP A 15 -17.73 6.60 -1.94
C ASP A 15 -17.23 7.43 -0.76
N GLY A 16 -16.24 6.87 -0.05
CA GLY A 16 -15.58 7.52 1.07
C GLY A 16 -16.25 7.34 2.42
N THR A 17 -17.31 6.54 2.55
CA THR A 17 -17.97 6.23 3.82
C THR A 17 -18.18 4.74 4.02
N TRP A 18 -17.96 4.30 5.25
CA TRP A 18 -18.22 2.94 5.73
C TRP A 18 -19.16 3.02 6.93
N ARG A 19 -20.28 2.30 6.93
CA ARG A 19 -21.38 2.47 7.90
C ARG A 19 -21.96 1.14 8.36
N ILE A 20 -22.43 1.08 9.60
CA ILE A 20 -23.21 -0.03 10.18
C ILE A 20 -24.64 0.45 10.37
N ILE A 21 -25.60 -0.24 9.76
CA ILE A 21 -27.02 0.07 9.80
C ILE A 21 -27.74 -1.12 10.44
N PRO A 22 -28.46 -0.96 11.57
CA PRO A 22 -29.24 -2.05 12.15
C PRO A 22 -30.33 -2.53 11.20
N THR A 23 -30.58 -3.84 11.16
CA THR A 23 -31.63 -4.44 10.32
C THR A 23 -32.90 -4.80 11.09
N ASP A 24 -32.98 -4.46 12.38
CA ASP A 24 -34.15 -4.78 13.21
C ASP A 24 -35.38 -3.93 12.81
N GLU A 25 -36.48 -4.61 12.49
CA GLU A 25 -37.76 -4.01 12.09
C GLU A 25 -38.40 -3.16 13.20
N GLY A 26 -37.98 -3.32 14.45
CA GLY A 26 -38.49 -2.57 15.60
C GLY A 26 -37.90 -1.16 15.81
N MET A 27 -36.86 -0.78 15.06
CA MET A 27 -36.18 0.52 15.22
C MET A 27 -36.83 1.61 14.36
N LEU A 28 -37.33 2.67 14.99
CA LEU A 28 -37.90 3.85 14.31
C LEU A 28 -36.88 4.65 13.49
N THR A 29 -35.58 4.41 13.71
CA THR A 29 -34.49 5.10 13.02
C THR A 29 -33.68 4.12 12.18
N THR A 30 -33.78 4.24 10.86
CA THR A 30 -32.96 3.52 9.86
C THR A 30 -31.55 4.12 9.68
N GLY A 31 -31.09 4.92 10.66
CA GLY A 31 -29.81 5.62 10.61
C GLY A 31 -28.63 4.72 10.96
N PRO A 32 -27.41 5.06 10.51
CA PRO A 32 -26.22 4.32 10.88
C PRO A 32 -25.93 4.48 12.37
N VAL A 33 -25.64 3.37 13.05
CA VAL A 33 -25.24 3.37 14.47
C VAL A 33 -23.75 3.64 14.66
N PHE A 34 -22.98 3.40 13.61
CA PHE A 34 -21.54 3.66 13.52
C PHE A 34 -21.21 4.00 12.07
N TYR A 35 -20.36 5.00 11.84
CA TYR A 35 -19.77 5.24 10.52
C TYR A 35 -18.42 5.96 10.59
N VAL A 36 -17.65 5.80 9.53
CA VAL A 36 -16.39 6.51 9.30
C VAL A 36 -16.37 7.08 7.89
N THR A 37 -15.91 8.33 7.78
CA THR A 37 -15.64 8.99 6.51
C THR A 37 -14.14 8.97 6.25
N ARG A 38 -13.73 8.49 5.08
CA ARG A 38 -12.35 8.42 4.62
C ARG A 38 -11.72 9.81 4.67
N GLY A 39 -10.59 9.92 5.38
CA GLY A 39 -9.90 11.19 5.59
C GLY A 39 -10.60 12.16 6.57
N GLY A 40 -11.71 11.74 7.20
CA GLY A 40 -12.44 12.56 8.17
C GLY A 40 -11.77 12.67 9.54
N GLY A 41 -10.80 11.80 9.85
CA GLY A 41 -10.05 11.85 11.12
C GLY A 41 -10.80 11.36 12.36
N ILE A 42 -12.10 11.05 12.24
CA ILE A 42 -12.95 10.60 13.35
C ILE A 42 -13.82 9.42 12.96
N LEU A 43 -14.17 8.60 13.96
CA LEU A 43 -15.26 7.65 13.95
C LEU A 43 -16.48 8.31 14.61
N GLU A 44 -17.65 8.14 14.03
CA GLU A 44 -18.91 8.67 14.54
C GLU A 44 -19.84 7.51 14.90
N TYR A 45 -20.54 7.61 16.03
CA TYR A 45 -21.45 6.58 16.49
C TYR A 45 -22.57 7.15 17.38
N THR A 46 -23.68 6.41 17.46
CA THR A 46 -24.83 6.83 18.26
C THR A 46 -24.55 6.70 19.77
N PRO A 47 -25.25 7.45 20.63
CA PRO A 47 -25.14 7.32 22.08
C PRO A 47 -25.39 5.88 22.57
N ALA A 48 -26.42 5.20 22.04
CA ALA A 48 -26.71 3.81 22.41
C ALA A 48 -25.56 2.86 22.05
N PHE A 49 -24.94 3.05 20.89
CA PHE A 49 -23.74 2.30 20.51
C PHE A 49 -22.57 2.60 21.45
N ALA A 50 -22.38 3.88 21.82
CA ALA A 50 -21.35 4.30 22.76
C ALA A 50 -21.50 3.62 24.12
N ASP A 51 -22.71 3.63 24.67
CA ASP A 51 -23.03 3.05 25.98
C ASP A 51 -22.81 1.54 25.98
N ALA A 52 -23.33 0.83 24.96
CA ALA A 52 -23.16 -0.62 24.81
C ALA A 52 -21.67 -1.02 24.76
N HIS A 53 -20.85 -0.18 24.13
CA HIS A 53 -19.42 -0.44 23.95
C HIS A 53 -18.52 0.33 24.93
N LYS A 54 -19.09 1.02 25.93
CA LYS A 54 -18.34 1.85 26.90
C LYS A 54 -17.34 2.78 26.19
N LEU A 55 -17.81 3.50 25.18
CA LEU A 55 -17.04 4.50 24.42
C LEU A 55 -17.35 5.92 24.94
N PRO A 56 -16.41 6.86 24.82
CA PRO A 56 -16.63 8.23 25.27
C PRO A 56 -17.43 9.05 24.24
N GLY A 57 -18.56 9.64 24.67
CA GLY A 57 -19.33 10.55 23.83
C GLY A 57 -19.92 9.86 22.59
N THR A 58 -19.90 10.54 21.44
CA THR A 58 -20.45 10.04 20.16
C THR A 58 -19.43 10.07 19.02
N VAL A 59 -18.18 10.41 19.33
CA VAL A 59 -17.09 10.52 18.37
C VAL A 59 -15.80 9.97 18.98
N LEU A 60 -14.93 9.37 18.16
CA LEU A 60 -13.61 8.91 18.57
C LEU A 60 -12.58 9.26 17.50
N SER A 61 -11.45 9.85 17.89
CA SER A 61 -10.35 10.10 16.94
C SER A 61 -9.84 8.77 16.36
N ILE A 62 -9.56 8.73 15.06
CA ILE A 62 -8.97 7.55 14.40
C ILE A 62 -7.56 7.25 14.92
N GLU A 63 -6.87 8.23 15.52
CA GLU A 63 -5.54 8.04 16.12
C GLU A 63 -5.56 7.02 17.28
N TYR A 64 -6.73 6.81 17.89
CA TYR A 64 -6.90 5.78 18.91
C TYR A 64 -7.07 4.37 18.33
N VAL A 65 -7.24 4.23 17.01
CA VAL A 65 -7.40 2.94 16.34
C VAL A 65 -6.04 2.38 15.94
N ARG A 66 -5.65 1.27 16.56
CA ARG A 66 -4.38 0.58 16.28
C ARG A 66 -4.45 -0.38 15.11
N ALA A 67 -5.61 -1.01 14.91
CA ALA A 67 -5.87 -1.89 13.79
C ALA A 67 -7.38 -2.17 13.65
N ALA A 68 -7.83 -2.39 12.42
CA ALA A 68 -9.02 -3.18 12.16
C ALA A 68 -8.65 -4.67 12.31
N VAL A 69 -9.53 -5.45 12.91
CA VAL A 69 -9.29 -6.88 13.12
C VAL A 69 -10.48 -7.66 12.63
N ILE A 70 -10.21 -8.73 11.88
CA ILE A 70 -11.20 -9.72 11.48
C ILE A 70 -10.72 -11.11 11.88
N GLY A 71 -11.58 -11.89 12.52
CA GLY A 71 -11.24 -13.21 13.01
C GLY A 71 -12.38 -14.20 12.88
N TYR A 72 -12.06 -15.46 12.56
CA TYR A 72 -13.00 -16.56 12.71
C TYR A 72 -12.82 -17.20 14.09
N GLU A 73 -13.88 -17.19 14.90
CA GLU A 73 -13.92 -17.80 16.23
C GLU A 73 -14.45 -19.23 16.12
N GLU A 74 -13.58 -20.22 16.32
CA GLU A 74 -13.93 -21.65 16.16
C GLU A 74 -15.01 -22.13 17.16
N THR A 75 -15.04 -21.56 18.37
CA THR A 75 -15.98 -21.96 19.43
C THR A 75 -17.42 -21.61 19.06
N THR A 76 -17.66 -20.39 18.57
CA THR A 76 -19.00 -19.92 18.17
C THR A 76 -19.28 -20.15 16.69
N ARG A 77 -18.24 -20.52 15.91
CA ARG A 77 -18.26 -20.68 14.46
C ARG A 77 -18.67 -19.39 13.75
N ARG A 78 -18.19 -18.24 14.21
CA ARG A 78 -18.57 -16.92 13.68
C ARG A 78 -17.36 -16.15 13.19
N TRP A 79 -17.59 -15.30 12.20
CA TRP A 79 -16.65 -14.22 11.89
C TRP A 79 -16.97 -13.00 12.73
N LEU A 80 -15.94 -12.38 13.31
CA LEU A 80 -16.03 -11.17 14.13
C LEU A 80 -15.15 -10.09 13.52
N LEU A 81 -15.73 -8.93 13.25
CA LEU A 81 -15.05 -7.70 12.81
C LEU A 81 -15.12 -6.66 13.93
N GLY A 82 -14.00 -6.00 14.17
CA GLY A 82 -13.91 -4.95 15.16
C GLY A 82 -12.61 -4.16 15.06
N LEU A 83 -12.37 -3.34 16.08
CA LEU A 83 -11.21 -2.48 16.19
C LEU A 83 -10.40 -2.80 17.44
N HIS A 84 -9.08 -2.70 17.32
CA HIS A 84 -8.21 -2.54 18.48
C HIS A 84 -8.04 -1.06 18.78
N ILE A 85 -8.53 -0.61 19.93
CA ILE A 85 -8.46 0.79 20.36
C ILE A 85 -7.54 0.98 21.56
N ALA A 86 -6.70 2.03 21.55
CA ALA A 86 -5.77 2.37 22.62
C ALA A 86 -5.51 3.88 22.65
N ARG A 87 -5.44 4.49 23.85
CA ARG A 87 -5.22 5.94 23.97
C ARG A 87 -3.79 6.33 23.64
N GLN A 88 -2.84 5.55 24.14
CA GLN A 88 -1.41 5.71 23.90
C GLN A 88 -0.83 4.46 23.26
N GLU A 89 0.39 4.56 22.72
CA GLU A 89 1.04 3.44 22.03
C GLU A 89 1.47 2.34 23.02
N ALA A 90 1.83 2.72 24.24
CA ALA A 90 2.17 1.80 25.32
C ALA A 90 0.95 1.10 25.95
N ASP A 91 -0.27 1.59 25.69
CA ASP A 91 -1.47 1.02 26.28
C ASP A 91 -1.82 -0.33 25.65
N LYS A 92 -2.28 -1.27 26.48
CA LYS A 92 -2.86 -2.51 25.96
C LYS A 92 -4.12 -2.19 25.17
N ALA A 93 -4.12 -2.52 23.89
CA ALA A 93 -5.28 -2.32 23.03
C ALA A 93 -6.49 -3.11 23.53
N ARG A 94 -7.63 -2.42 23.60
CA ARG A 94 -8.93 -3.00 23.92
C ARG A 94 -9.62 -3.43 22.63
N TRP A 95 -10.24 -4.61 22.66
CA TRP A 95 -11.11 -5.08 21.60
C TRP A 95 -12.46 -4.36 21.63
N LEU A 96 -12.86 -3.80 20.49
CA LEU A 96 -14.16 -3.22 20.22
C LEU A 96 -14.79 -4.01 19.08
N GLU A 97 -15.68 -4.94 19.39
CA GLU A 97 -16.48 -5.62 18.36
C GLU A 97 -17.40 -4.60 17.67
N LEU A 98 -17.53 -4.73 16.35
CA LEU A 98 -18.41 -3.88 15.53
C LEU A 98 -19.48 -4.71 14.83
N VAL A 99 -19.09 -5.83 14.23
CA VAL A 99 -19.97 -6.68 13.43
C VAL A 99 -19.63 -8.14 13.65
N ARG A 100 -20.65 -9.00 13.66
CA ARG A 100 -20.49 -10.46 13.64
C ARG A 100 -21.32 -11.06 12.51
N TRP A 101 -20.87 -12.17 11.94
CA TRP A 101 -21.66 -12.95 10.99
C TRP A 101 -22.35 -14.13 11.70
N PRO A 102 -23.47 -14.63 11.15
CA PRO A 102 -24.15 -15.81 11.68
C PRO A 102 -23.22 -17.01 11.82
N PRO A 103 -23.51 -17.96 12.74
CA PRO A 103 -22.77 -19.20 12.84
C PRO A 103 -22.71 -19.92 11.49
N GLY A 104 -21.51 -20.32 11.07
CA GLY A 104 -21.30 -20.99 9.80
C GLY A 104 -19.89 -21.52 9.67
N ASN A 105 -19.65 -22.37 8.68
CA ASN A 105 -18.29 -22.82 8.39
C ASN A 105 -17.41 -21.60 8.03
N ASN A 106 -16.12 -21.70 8.35
CA ASN A 106 -15.13 -20.64 8.13
C ASN A 106 -15.23 -20.01 6.74
N GLU A 107 -15.43 -20.81 5.69
CA GLU A 107 -15.48 -20.33 4.30
C GLU A 107 -16.75 -19.55 3.94
N LEU A 108 -17.88 -19.77 4.64
CA LEU A 108 -19.21 -19.29 4.22
C LEU A 108 -19.28 -17.76 4.13
N TYR A 109 -18.75 -17.07 5.13
CA TYR A 109 -18.76 -15.60 5.20
C TYR A 109 -17.37 -14.97 5.04
N ALA A 110 -16.33 -15.78 4.81
CA ALA A 110 -14.95 -15.28 4.82
C ALA A 110 -14.70 -14.14 3.83
N ARG A 111 -15.26 -14.25 2.60
CA ARG A 111 -15.11 -13.22 1.57
C ARG A 111 -15.77 -11.90 2.01
N ALA A 112 -17.02 -11.97 2.47
CA ALA A 112 -17.78 -10.81 2.93
C ALA A 112 -17.10 -10.14 4.14
N ALA A 113 -16.70 -10.94 5.12
CA ALA A 113 -16.04 -10.50 6.33
C ALA A 113 -14.69 -9.82 6.05
N GLN A 114 -13.83 -10.45 5.23
CA GLN A 114 -12.54 -9.88 4.85
C GLN A 114 -12.67 -8.64 3.99
N GLN A 115 -13.65 -8.60 3.08
CA GLN A 115 -13.94 -7.39 2.28
C GLN A 115 -14.36 -6.23 3.18
N ALA A 116 -15.31 -6.47 4.09
CA ALA A 116 -15.77 -5.45 5.04
C ALA A 116 -14.63 -4.92 5.92
N ALA A 117 -13.79 -5.82 6.44
CA ALA A 117 -12.66 -5.48 7.30
C ALA A 117 -11.58 -4.69 6.58
N ARG A 118 -11.27 -5.09 5.34
CA ARG A 118 -10.31 -4.39 4.48
C ARG A 118 -10.78 -2.98 4.15
N GLU A 119 -12.05 -2.83 3.77
CA GLU A 119 -12.66 -1.53 3.53
C GLU A 119 -12.63 -0.64 4.78
N LEU A 120 -12.97 -1.17 5.94
CA LEU A 120 -12.90 -0.43 7.20
C LEU A 120 -11.47 0.05 7.50
N ALA A 121 -10.49 -0.84 7.39
CA ALA A 121 -9.08 -0.53 7.61
C ALA A 121 -8.59 0.63 6.73
N GLU A 122 -8.99 0.65 5.45
CA GLU A 122 -8.65 1.74 4.53
C GLU A 122 -9.39 3.04 4.85
N HIS A 123 -10.67 3.00 5.22
CA HIS A 123 -11.39 4.23 5.58
C HIS A 123 -10.81 4.90 6.83
N ILE A 124 -10.23 4.11 7.73
CA ILE A 124 -9.54 4.58 8.94
C ILE A 124 -8.07 4.94 8.64
N GLY A 125 -7.42 4.28 7.68
CA GLY A 125 -5.98 4.40 7.45
C GLY A 125 -5.15 3.62 8.47
N CYS A 126 -5.66 2.49 8.97
CA CYS A 126 -4.99 1.67 9.97
C CYS A 126 -4.66 0.25 9.46
N PRO A 127 -3.74 -0.49 10.11
CA PRO A 127 -3.45 -1.89 9.82
C PRO A 127 -4.69 -2.80 9.84
N LEU A 128 -4.71 -3.83 8.99
CA LEU A 128 -5.67 -4.93 9.06
C LEU A 128 -4.99 -6.18 9.64
N LYS A 129 -5.55 -6.75 10.71
CA LYS A 129 -5.14 -8.05 11.28
C LYS A 129 -6.20 -9.12 10.97
N ILE A 130 -5.77 -10.26 10.44
CA ILE A 130 -6.65 -11.39 10.09
C ILE A 130 -6.28 -12.61 10.94
N PHE A 131 -7.25 -13.18 11.66
CA PHE A 131 -7.07 -14.35 12.53
C PHE A 131 -8.00 -15.50 12.16
N GLY A 132 -7.59 -16.75 12.43
CA GLY A 132 -8.45 -17.94 12.29
C GLY A 132 -8.92 -18.26 10.86
N ALA A 133 -8.52 -17.49 9.85
CA ALA A 133 -8.87 -17.72 8.46
C ALA A 133 -8.13 -18.94 7.91
N LYS A 134 -8.83 -20.01 7.55
CA LYS A 134 -8.27 -20.98 6.60
C LYS A 134 -8.17 -20.30 5.25
N LYS A 135 -7.08 -20.52 4.49
CA LYS A 135 -6.92 -19.98 3.13
C LYS A 135 -8.19 -20.29 2.33
N ILE A 136 -8.95 -19.26 1.96
CA ILE A 136 -10.18 -19.41 1.20
C ILE A 136 -9.82 -19.95 -0.20
N PRO A 137 -10.38 -21.09 -0.65
CA PRO A 137 -10.23 -21.53 -2.03
C PRO A 137 -10.91 -20.56 -3.01
N GLN A 138 -10.26 -20.26 -4.13
CA GLN A 138 -10.73 -19.33 -5.18
C GLN A 138 -12.04 -19.80 -5.83
N PRO A 139 -13.07 -18.94 -5.94
CA PRO A 139 -14.13 -19.10 -6.93
C PRO A 139 -13.93 -18.14 -8.12
N GLN A 140 -14.24 -18.63 -9.33
CA GLN A 140 -14.22 -17.86 -10.58
C GLN A 140 -15.10 -16.60 -10.50
N PRO A 141 -14.70 -15.48 -11.13
CA PRO A 141 -15.42 -14.22 -11.01
C PRO A 141 -16.73 -14.24 -11.80
N THR A 142 -17.87 -14.13 -11.10
CA THR A 142 -19.12 -13.65 -11.69
C THR A 142 -19.11 -12.13 -11.71
N SER A 143 -19.37 -11.57 -12.90
CA SER A 143 -19.60 -10.15 -13.15
C SER A 143 -20.82 -9.68 -12.36
N ASP A 144 -20.68 -8.61 -11.57
CA ASP A 144 -21.72 -7.61 -11.23
C ASP A 144 -21.59 -6.97 -9.84
N LEU A 145 -20.57 -7.32 -9.04
CA LEU A 145 -20.32 -6.60 -7.80
C LEU A 145 -19.39 -5.40 -8.02
N SER A 146 -19.91 -4.23 -7.62
CA SER A 146 -19.22 -2.95 -7.55
C SER A 146 -17.84 -3.11 -6.91
N ARG A 147 -16.81 -2.69 -7.64
CA ARG A 147 -15.40 -2.95 -7.33
C ARG A 147 -14.98 -2.16 -6.08
N SER A 148 -14.80 -2.87 -4.98
CA SER A 148 -14.13 -2.42 -3.74
C SER A 148 -12.76 -1.81 -4.07
N GLY A 149 -12.55 -0.54 -3.70
CA GLY A 149 -11.43 0.30 -4.15
C GLY A 149 -10.16 0.22 -3.31
N VAL A 150 -10.02 -0.78 -2.43
CA VAL A 150 -9.04 -0.71 -1.32
C VAL A 150 -7.82 -1.60 -1.50
N THR A 151 -6.65 -0.97 -1.36
CA THR A 151 -5.28 -1.45 -1.64
C THR A 151 -4.28 -0.61 -0.83
N GLY A 152 -3.34 -1.22 -0.09
CA GLY A 152 -2.35 -0.47 0.71
C GLY A 152 -1.54 -1.34 1.69
N PRO A 153 -0.49 -0.78 2.34
CA PRO A 153 0.34 -1.47 3.33
C PRO A 153 -0.47 -1.90 4.55
N LEU A 154 -0.09 -3.04 5.17
CA LEU A 154 -0.68 -3.53 6.43
C LEU A 154 -0.09 -2.85 7.68
N VAL A 155 0.59 -1.71 7.50
CA VAL A 155 1.27 -0.94 8.54
C VAL A 155 0.76 0.51 8.51
N PRO A 156 0.94 1.31 9.57
CA PRO A 156 0.58 2.73 9.55
C PRO A 156 1.24 3.44 8.37
N HIS A 157 0.48 4.24 7.63
CA HIS A 157 0.97 4.92 6.44
C HIS A 157 0.21 6.21 6.17
N LYS A 158 0.88 7.17 5.52
CA LYS A 158 0.21 8.30 4.86
C LYS A 158 -0.30 7.84 3.50
N ARG A 159 -1.41 8.41 3.04
CA ARG A 159 -2.01 8.04 1.76
C ARG A 159 -2.50 9.27 0.99
N GLU A 160 -2.18 9.34 -0.29
CA GLU A 160 -2.75 10.26 -1.27
C GLU A 160 -3.36 9.49 -2.45
N ASP A 161 -4.62 9.75 -2.76
CA ASP A 161 -5.30 9.19 -3.95
C ASP A 161 -5.29 10.24 -5.07
N ILE A 162 -4.62 9.93 -6.19
CA ILE A 162 -4.63 10.76 -7.41
C ILE A 162 -5.63 10.16 -8.41
N GLY A 163 -6.74 10.86 -8.63
CA GLY A 163 -7.80 10.42 -9.53
C GLY A 163 -7.37 10.30 -11.01
N PRO A 164 -8.07 9.48 -11.83
CA PRO A 164 -7.66 9.15 -13.20
C PRO A 164 -7.45 10.37 -14.12
N GLN A 165 -8.24 11.44 -13.94
CA GLN A 165 -8.11 12.66 -14.74
C GLN A 165 -6.78 13.39 -14.46
N ARG A 166 -6.41 13.52 -13.19
CA ARG A 166 -5.15 14.16 -12.76
C ARG A 166 -3.95 13.28 -13.14
N VAL A 167 -4.08 11.95 -13.01
CA VAL A 167 -3.10 10.98 -13.53
C VAL A 167 -2.86 11.18 -15.03
N LYS A 168 -3.93 11.30 -15.84
CA LYS A 168 -3.83 11.52 -17.29
C LYS A 168 -3.09 12.82 -17.63
N LEU A 169 -3.36 13.91 -16.90
CA LEU A 169 -2.65 15.18 -17.07
C LEU A 169 -1.15 15.04 -16.76
N PHE A 170 -0.80 14.36 -15.66
CA PHE A 170 0.60 14.11 -15.34
C PHE A 170 1.29 13.22 -16.40
N ALA A 171 0.61 12.19 -16.89
CA ALA A 171 1.16 11.29 -17.90
C ALA A 171 1.45 11.99 -19.24
N GLN A 172 0.73 13.06 -19.60
CA GLN A 172 1.00 13.86 -20.79
C GLN A 172 2.37 14.58 -20.73
N SER A 173 2.84 14.89 -19.52
CA SER A 173 4.14 15.53 -19.31
C SER A 173 5.32 14.53 -19.30
N ALA A 174 5.03 13.23 -19.18
CA ALA A 174 6.05 12.20 -19.12
C ALA A 174 6.70 11.97 -20.49
N LYS A 175 8.03 12.13 -20.55
CA LYS A 175 8.83 11.84 -21.75
C LYS A 175 9.26 10.37 -21.73
N LEU A 176 8.67 9.55 -22.61
CA LEU A 176 9.05 8.15 -22.77
C LEU A 176 10.01 7.97 -23.95
N PRO A 177 10.99 7.03 -23.87
CA PRO A 177 11.20 6.10 -22.76
C PRO A 177 11.91 6.77 -21.55
N VAL A 178 11.66 6.23 -20.36
CA VAL A 178 12.44 6.53 -19.15
C VAL A 178 13.25 5.31 -18.74
N GLN A 179 14.41 5.57 -18.13
CA GLN A 179 15.37 4.53 -17.72
C GLN A 179 15.85 4.78 -16.31
N TYR A 180 16.08 3.69 -15.59
CA TYR A 180 16.75 3.64 -14.29
C TYR A 180 17.60 2.36 -14.27
N PRO A 181 18.69 2.26 -13.49
CA PRO A 181 19.51 1.04 -13.46
C PRO A 181 18.66 -0.24 -13.34
N GLY A 182 18.73 -1.10 -14.36
CA GLY A 182 17.98 -2.36 -14.43
C GLY A 182 16.50 -2.25 -14.79
N LEU A 183 15.97 -1.05 -15.06
CA LEU A 183 14.56 -0.80 -15.38
C LEU A 183 14.40 0.11 -16.60
N TRP A 184 13.43 -0.23 -17.43
CA TRP A 184 13.10 0.56 -18.62
C TRP A 184 11.59 0.62 -18.79
N LEU A 185 11.05 1.81 -19.05
CA LEU A 185 9.63 2.00 -19.38
C LEU A 185 9.52 2.76 -20.70
N GLY A 186 8.73 2.26 -21.63
CA GLY A 186 8.49 2.95 -22.88
C GLY A 186 7.26 2.46 -23.63
N ARG A 187 7.04 3.04 -24.81
CA ARG A 187 5.95 2.67 -25.71
C ARG A 187 6.28 1.36 -26.43
N GLY A 188 5.29 0.48 -26.50
CA GLY A 188 5.33 -0.74 -27.31
C GLY A 188 4.72 -0.53 -28.69
N LYS A 189 4.13 -1.59 -29.24
CA LYS A 189 3.36 -1.51 -30.50
C LYS A 189 1.99 -0.89 -30.20
N GLY A 190 1.49 -0.04 -31.10
CA GLY A 190 0.19 0.63 -30.92
C GLY A 190 0.19 1.55 -29.70
N SER A 191 -0.85 1.43 -28.87
CA SER A 191 -1.00 2.19 -27.62
C SER A 191 -0.35 1.54 -26.40
N SER A 192 0.29 0.37 -26.57
CA SER A 192 0.83 -0.39 -25.44
C SER A 192 1.98 0.30 -24.71
N ILE A 193 2.09 0.04 -23.41
CA ILE A 193 3.24 0.41 -22.58
C ILE A 193 3.98 -0.87 -22.19
N VAL A 194 5.31 -0.79 -22.21
CA VAL A 194 6.19 -1.90 -21.88
C VAL A 194 7.13 -1.47 -20.77
N LEU A 195 7.06 -2.17 -19.64
CA LEU A 195 8.02 -2.12 -18.55
C LEU A 195 8.95 -3.33 -18.68
N ARG A 196 10.25 -3.12 -18.67
CA ARG A 196 11.29 -4.17 -18.71
C ARG A 196 12.15 -4.08 -17.47
N LEU A 197 12.56 -5.24 -17.00
CA LEU A 197 13.46 -5.45 -15.87
C LEU A 197 14.63 -6.32 -16.34
N ASP A 198 15.84 -5.88 -16.03
CA ASP A 198 17.04 -6.65 -16.37
C ASP A 198 17.13 -7.91 -15.51
N LYS A 199 17.63 -9.00 -16.11
CA LYS A 199 17.82 -10.32 -15.45
C LYS A 199 18.74 -10.24 -14.22
N ASP A 200 19.71 -9.34 -14.27
CA ASP A 200 20.74 -9.16 -13.25
C ASP A 200 20.50 -7.90 -12.40
N ALA A 201 19.30 -7.33 -12.48
CA ALA A 201 18.99 -6.11 -11.76
C ALA A 201 19.24 -6.36 -10.28
N THR A 202 20.23 -5.66 -9.77
CA THR A 202 21.04 -6.00 -8.59
C THR A 202 20.29 -5.69 -7.28
N PHE A 203 18.96 -5.65 -7.35
CA PHE A 203 18.01 -5.32 -6.30
C PHE A 203 18.19 -6.20 -5.06
N VAL A 204 18.58 -7.46 -5.25
CA VAL A 204 18.73 -8.43 -4.15
C VAL A 204 19.91 -8.10 -3.23
N LYS A 205 20.93 -7.36 -3.68
CA LYS A 205 22.14 -7.12 -2.86
C LYS A 205 21.92 -6.12 -1.71
N ALA A 206 20.85 -5.33 -1.74
CA ALA A 206 20.54 -4.32 -0.73
C ALA A 206 19.19 -4.57 0.00
N GLY A 207 18.68 -5.81 -0.03
CA GLY A 207 17.39 -6.15 0.57
C GLY A 207 16.17 -5.81 -0.30
N GLY A 208 16.39 -5.49 -1.57
CA GLY A 208 15.31 -5.22 -2.52
C GLY A 208 14.55 -6.48 -2.96
N VAL A 209 13.30 -6.28 -3.35
CA VAL A 209 12.38 -7.33 -3.81
C VAL A 209 12.30 -7.26 -5.34
N ALA A 210 12.65 -8.35 -6.01
CA ALA A 210 12.52 -8.44 -7.46
C ALA A 210 11.12 -8.93 -7.87
N PRO A 211 10.48 -8.31 -8.89
CA PRO A 211 9.27 -8.85 -9.50
C PRO A 211 9.46 -10.26 -10.04
N SER A 212 8.39 -11.05 -10.07
CA SER A 212 8.42 -12.44 -10.57
C SER A 212 8.47 -12.56 -12.11
N PHE A 213 8.77 -11.47 -12.80
CA PHE A 213 8.74 -11.34 -14.25
C PHE A 213 9.80 -10.35 -14.72
N ASN A 214 10.20 -10.43 -15.99
CA ASN A 214 11.19 -9.51 -16.59
C ASN A 214 10.57 -8.47 -17.51
N GLN A 215 9.32 -8.67 -17.91
CA GLN A 215 8.62 -7.72 -18.75
C GLN A 215 7.14 -7.71 -18.41
N CYS A 216 6.58 -6.51 -18.26
CA CYS A 216 5.15 -6.26 -18.18
C CYS A 216 4.73 -5.48 -19.43
N VAL A 217 3.80 -6.03 -20.20
CA VAL A 217 3.22 -5.38 -21.39
C VAL A 217 1.76 -5.07 -21.08
N ILE A 218 1.41 -3.79 -21.10
CA ILE A 218 0.05 -3.30 -20.89
C ILE A 218 -0.48 -2.89 -22.24
N ASP A 219 -1.46 -3.64 -22.74
CA ASP A 219 -2.12 -3.38 -24.01
C ASP A 219 -3.57 -2.95 -23.73
N PRO A 220 -3.84 -1.63 -23.76
CA PRO A 220 -5.17 -1.14 -23.45
C PRO A 220 -6.16 -1.41 -24.60
N ASP A 221 -5.68 -1.59 -25.84
CA ASP A 221 -6.52 -1.90 -27.00
C ASP A 221 -7.06 -3.34 -26.91
N ASP A 222 -6.19 -4.28 -26.52
CA ASP A 222 -6.55 -5.69 -26.30
C ASP A 222 -7.12 -5.95 -24.88
N HIS A 223 -7.21 -4.93 -24.03
CA HIS A 223 -7.64 -5.01 -22.62
C HIS A 223 -6.85 -6.01 -21.76
N ILE A 224 -5.57 -6.24 -22.06
CA ILE A 224 -4.72 -7.23 -21.40
C ILE A 224 -3.44 -6.64 -20.81
N ILE A 225 -2.98 -7.24 -19.72
CA ILE A 225 -1.66 -7.07 -19.15
C ILE A 225 -0.97 -8.42 -19.20
N ARG A 226 0.23 -8.46 -19.76
CA ARG A 226 1.03 -9.68 -19.92
C ARG A 226 2.33 -9.56 -19.14
N LEU A 227 2.51 -10.44 -18.16
CA LEU A 227 3.72 -10.55 -17.34
C LEU A 227 4.58 -11.70 -17.87
N VAL A 228 5.66 -11.37 -18.56
CA VAL A 228 6.56 -12.34 -19.18
C VAL A 228 7.63 -12.79 -18.16
N PRO A 229 7.71 -14.09 -17.83
CA PRO A 229 8.66 -14.58 -16.84
C PRO A 229 10.10 -14.46 -17.34
N PRO A 230 11.10 -14.57 -16.45
CA PRO A 230 12.50 -14.66 -16.85
C PRO A 230 12.73 -15.91 -17.69
N THR A 231 13.21 -15.76 -18.92
CA THR A 231 13.59 -16.91 -19.76
C THR A 231 14.94 -17.47 -19.31
N GLY A 232 14.91 -18.55 -18.53
CA GLY A 232 16.09 -19.39 -18.25
C GLY A 232 16.28 -20.47 -19.33
N LEU A 233 17.49 -21.06 -19.40
CA LEU A 233 17.87 -22.15 -20.32
C LEU A 233 16.96 -23.39 -20.25
N LEU A 234 16.17 -23.54 -19.17
CA LEU A 234 15.22 -24.65 -18.94
C LEU A 234 13.77 -24.34 -19.35
N GLY A 235 13.43 -23.07 -19.64
CA GLY A 235 12.06 -22.68 -20.02
C GLY A 235 11.63 -23.16 -21.41
N SER A 236 12.58 -23.63 -22.22
CA SER A 236 12.36 -24.19 -23.56
C SER A 236 11.85 -25.64 -23.54
N PHE A 237 12.01 -26.36 -22.42
CA PHE A 237 11.78 -27.81 -22.36
C PHE A 237 10.39 -28.20 -21.84
N PHE A 238 9.69 -27.31 -21.13
CA PHE A 238 8.33 -27.54 -20.66
C PHE A 238 7.43 -26.50 -21.31
N GLY A 239 6.60 -26.95 -22.25
CA GLY A 239 5.81 -26.12 -23.15
C GLY A 239 5.04 -24.96 -22.49
N ALA A 240 4.94 -23.89 -23.29
CA ALA A 240 4.24 -22.62 -23.10
C ALA A 240 4.97 -21.52 -22.29
N PRO A 241 5.69 -20.60 -22.97
CA PRO A 241 6.15 -19.33 -22.40
C PRO A 241 5.00 -18.32 -22.30
N GLN A 242 3.78 -18.77 -22.04
CA GLN A 242 2.64 -17.89 -21.89
C GLN A 242 2.73 -17.32 -20.47
N GLY A 243 3.37 -16.15 -20.39
CA GLY A 243 3.41 -15.36 -19.16
C GLY A 243 2.02 -15.12 -18.59
N ARG A 244 1.96 -14.65 -17.35
CA ARG A 244 0.67 -14.42 -16.67
C ARG A 244 -0.12 -13.33 -17.41
N MET A 245 -1.35 -13.65 -17.79
CA MET A 245 -2.29 -12.73 -18.41
C MET A 245 -3.28 -12.21 -17.35
N ILE A 246 -3.48 -10.90 -17.32
CA ILE A 246 -4.40 -10.22 -16.40
C ILE A 246 -5.29 -9.31 -17.26
N ARG A 247 -6.59 -9.26 -16.99
CA ARG A 247 -7.46 -8.30 -17.70
C ARG A 247 -7.26 -6.91 -17.08
N THR A 248 -7.21 -5.89 -17.92
CA THR A 248 -7.15 -4.50 -17.45
C THR A 248 -8.34 -4.15 -16.54
N SER A 249 -9.50 -4.76 -16.77
CA SER A 249 -10.69 -4.61 -15.93
C SER A 249 -10.55 -5.18 -14.51
N ASP A 250 -9.58 -6.07 -14.28
CA ASP A 250 -9.32 -6.64 -12.94
C ASP A 250 -8.44 -5.71 -12.10
N VAL A 251 -7.77 -4.73 -12.72
CA VAL A 251 -6.93 -3.76 -12.01
C VAL A 251 -7.81 -2.73 -11.30
N ARG A 252 -7.61 -2.60 -9.99
CA ARG A 252 -8.28 -1.61 -9.15
C ARG A 252 -7.62 -0.25 -9.25
N ASN A 253 -6.30 -0.25 -9.08
CA ASN A 253 -5.44 0.93 -9.10
C ASN A 253 -3.98 0.50 -9.29
N VAL A 254 -3.14 1.52 -9.46
CA VAL A 254 -1.70 1.40 -9.28
C VAL A 254 -1.36 1.98 -7.92
N GLU A 255 -0.53 1.30 -7.13
CA GLU A 255 -0.01 1.80 -5.86
C GLU A 255 1.47 2.17 -6.04
N LEU A 256 1.87 3.37 -5.63
CA LEU A 256 3.26 3.77 -5.43
C LEU A 256 3.52 3.84 -3.93
N ARG A 257 4.24 2.87 -3.41
CA ARG A 257 4.55 2.75 -1.98
C ARG A 257 5.98 3.22 -1.73
N HIS A 258 6.10 4.29 -0.96
CA HIS A 258 7.34 4.82 -0.43
C HIS A 258 7.60 4.22 0.96
N MET A 259 8.70 3.49 1.15
CA MET A 259 9.10 3.00 2.46
C MET A 259 10.44 3.61 2.87
N ILE A 260 10.48 4.15 4.08
CA ILE A 260 11.65 4.77 4.69
C ILE A 260 12.04 3.90 5.88
N SER A 261 13.22 3.28 5.83
CA SER A 261 13.76 2.51 6.95
C SER A 261 15.07 3.14 7.44
N ARG A 262 15.29 3.13 8.75
CA ARG A 262 16.49 3.68 9.38
C ARG A 262 17.24 2.57 10.12
N ARG A 263 18.55 2.50 9.93
CA ARG A 263 19.43 1.59 10.65
C ARG A 263 20.54 2.37 11.33
N PHE A 264 20.77 2.06 12.60
CA PHE A 264 21.80 2.69 13.40
C PHE A 264 23.02 1.79 13.52
N VAL A 265 24.20 2.36 13.30
CA VAL A 265 25.49 1.66 13.46
C VAL A 265 26.40 2.50 14.35
N PRO A 266 26.79 1.99 15.54
CA PRO A 266 27.78 2.67 16.36
C PRO A 266 29.17 2.55 15.74
N GLN A 267 29.89 3.66 15.69
CA GLN A 267 31.25 3.78 15.17
C GLN A 267 32.16 4.38 16.25
N PRO A 268 33.28 3.73 16.60
CA PRO A 268 34.24 4.28 17.54
C PRO A 268 35.11 5.34 16.84
N GLU A 269 35.12 6.58 17.37
CA GLU A 269 35.95 7.70 16.87
C GLU A 269 37.27 7.86 17.65
N GLY A 270 37.58 6.93 18.56
CA GLY A 270 38.74 7.00 19.45
C GLY A 270 38.49 7.79 20.73
N LYS A 271 39.41 7.69 21.71
CA LYS A 271 39.31 8.30 23.06
C LYS A 271 38.01 7.98 23.83
N GLY A 272 37.41 6.82 23.60
CA GLY A 272 36.19 6.40 24.29
C GLY A 272 34.91 7.10 23.82
N VAL A 273 34.95 7.85 22.71
CA VAL A 273 33.77 8.45 22.08
C VAL A 273 33.22 7.48 21.03
N VAL A 274 31.93 7.15 21.16
CA VAL A 274 31.16 6.41 20.17
C VAL A 274 30.25 7.39 19.46
N THR A 275 30.31 7.42 18.14
CA THR A 275 29.38 8.17 17.31
C THR A 275 28.43 7.22 16.60
N GLU A 276 27.24 7.69 16.30
CA GLU A 276 26.20 6.87 15.68
C GLU A 276 25.99 7.32 14.25
N ILE A 277 26.16 6.40 13.30
CA ILE A 277 25.80 6.61 11.90
C ILE A 277 24.40 6.06 11.70
N THR A 278 23.49 6.93 11.25
CA THR A 278 22.16 6.55 10.80
C THR A 278 22.21 6.34 9.30
N TYR A 279 21.97 5.12 8.84
CA TYR A 279 21.72 4.82 7.43
C TYR A 279 20.23 4.91 7.18
N THR A 280 19.83 5.70 6.19
CA THR A 280 18.42 5.81 5.77
C THR A 280 18.29 5.17 4.40
N ASN A 281 17.39 4.20 4.29
CA ASN A 281 17.06 3.55 3.03
C ASN A 281 15.65 3.96 2.61
N TYR A 282 15.56 4.48 1.40
CA TYR A 282 14.33 4.82 0.72
C TYR A 282 14.07 3.77 -0.35
N THR A 283 12.84 3.27 -0.40
CA THR A 283 12.39 2.36 -1.46
C THR A 283 11.06 2.85 -2.02
N TRP A 284 10.91 2.80 -3.34
CA TRP A 284 9.67 3.12 -4.03
C TRP A 284 9.22 1.91 -4.84
N ASP A 285 8.17 1.28 -4.35
CA ASP A 285 7.57 0.10 -4.94
C ASP A 285 6.34 0.50 -5.75
N VAL A 286 6.29 0.09 -7.02
CA VAL A 286 5.11 0.27 -7.87
C VAL A 286 4.37 -1.05 -7.93
N TYR A 287 3.12 -1.10 -7.49
CA TYR A 287 2.26 -2.28 -7.56
C TYR A 287 1.11 -2.10 -8.54
N LEU A 288 0.73 -3.16 -9.25
CA LEU A 288 -0.64 -3.32 -9.72
C LEU A 288 -1.45 -3.95 -8.61
N THR A 289 -2.59 -3.37 -8.28
CA THR A 289 -3.46 -4.01 -7.31
C THR A 289 -4.69 -4.62 -7.96
N LEU A 290 -4.88 -5.89 -7.64
CA LEU A 290 -5.94 -6.77 -8.10
C LEU A 290 -6.95 -7.01 -6.97
N PRO A 291 -8.04 -7.75 -7.20
CA PRO A 291 -9.04 -7.99 -6.18
C PRO A 291 -8.56 -8.70 -4.92
N ASP A 292 -7.55 -9.55 -5.10
CA ASP A 292 -7.07 -10.52 -4.12
C ASP A 292 -5.58 -10.35 -3.78
N GLU A 293 -4.82 -9.59 -4.57
CA GLU A 293 -3.37 -9.42 -4.36
C GLU A 293 -2.84 -8.07 -4.89
N SER A 294 -1.61 -7.73 -4.47
CA SER A 294 -0.80 -6.66 -5.04
C SER A 294 0.42 -7.25 -5.73
N LEU A 295 0.59 -6.97 -7.02
CA LEU A 295 1.71 -7.44 -7.83
C LEU A 295 2.77 -6.35 -7.95
N LEU A 296 3.96 -6.60 -7.40
CA LEU A 296 5.09 -5.69 -7.54
C LEU A 296 5.50 -5.62 -9.01
N LEU A 297 5.51 -4.42 -9.58
CA LEU A 297 5.93 -4.16 -10.94
C LEU A 297 7.37 -3.70 -11.06
N ALA A 298 7.76 -2.78 -10.18
CA ALA A 298 9.08 -2.16 -10.17
C ALA A 298 9.40 -1.72 -8.76
N GLN A 299 10.69 -1.71 -8.42
CA GLN A 299 11.20 -1.12 -7.20
C GLN A 299 12.40 -0.25 -7.57
N THR A 300 12.43 0.97 -7.08
CA THR A 300 13.65 1.78 -7.04
C THR A 300 14.07 1.94 -5.58
N ALA A 301 15.36 2.15 -5.34
CA ALA A 301 15.89 2.28 -3.99
C ALA A 301 17.05 3.25 -3.97
N HIS A 302 17.18 3.97 -2.86
CA HIS A 302 18.29 4.87 -2.58
C HIS A 302 18.68 4.75 -1.11
N SER A 303 19.98 4.74 -0.82
CA SER A 303 20.51 4.65 0.54
C SER A 303 21.47 5.81 0.78
N THR A 304 21.24 6.55 1.86
CA THR A 304 22.11 7.64 2.31
C THR A 304 22.50 7.42 3.78
N SER A 305 23.45 8.21 4.29
CA SER A 305 23.93 8.11 5.67
C SER A 305 24.07 9.46 6.36
N SER A 306 23.90 9.48 7.68
CA SER A 306 24.09 10.68 8.48
C SER A 306 25.55 11.16 8.52
N GLU A 307 26.53 10.38 8.05
CA GLU A 307 27.91 10.85 7.84
C GLU A 307 27.99 11.97 6.79
N LEU A 308 27.23 11.87 5.70
CA LEU A 308 27.12 12.96 4.71
C LEU A 308 26.53 14.22 5.36
N SER A 309 25.56 14.05 6.26
CA SER A 309 24.99 15.16 7.03
C SER A 309 25.93 15.67 8.13
N ARG A 310 26.73 14.82 8.76
CA ARG A 310 27.72 15.20 9.78
C ARG A 310 28.88 15.94 9.15
N LYS A 311 29.37 15.54 7.97
CA LYS A 311 30.34 16.32 7.19
C LYS A 311 29.86 17.76 7.00
N ARG A 312 28.56 17.99 6.78
CA ARG A 312 27.98 19.35 6.74
C ARG A 312 28.19 20.13 8.06
N ALA A 313 27.99 19.47 9.20
CA ALA A 313 28.06 20.08 10.53
C ALA A 313 29.50 20.30 11.02
N THR A 314 30.42 19.35 10.81
CA THR A 314 31.85 19.52 11.15
C THR A 314 32.58 20.51 10.22
N VAL A 315 32.08 20.69 8.99
CA VAL A 315 32.65 21.64 8.00
C VAL A 315 32.06 23.05 8.14
N GLY A 316 30.96 23.21 8.90
CA GLY A 316 30.12 24.41 8.95
C GLY A 316 30.60 25.59 9.80
N ASN A 317 31.88 25.99 9.74
CA ASN A 317 32.31 27.35 10.17
C ASN A 317 33.75 27.74 9.77
N LYS A 318 34.52 26.82 9.18
CA LYS A 318 35.88 27.10 8.72
C LYS A 318 36.08 26.44 7.36
N PHE A 319 35.71 27.11 6.28
CA PHE A 319 36.47 27.25 5.03
C PHE A 319 35.55 27.78 3.92
N ALA A 320 36.09 28.68 3.11
CA ALA A 320 35.49 29.09 1.86
C ALA A 320 35.22 27.86 0.96
N VAL A 321 34.23 28.01 0.07
CA VAL A 321 33.73 27.03 -0.91
C VAL A 321 34.84 26.40 -1.81
N ASP A 322 36.09 26.88 -1.72
CA ASP A 322 37.23 26.54 -2.60
C ASP A 322 38.22 25.49 -2.07
N THR A 323 37.98 24.82 -0.94
CA THR A 323 38.89 23.72 -0.51
C THR A 323 38.57 22.41 -1.23
N LYS A 324 39.59 21.62 -1.58
CA LYS A 324 39.44 20.30 -2.23
C LYS A 324 38.45 19.37 -1.50
N ALA A 325 38.43 19.42 -0.17
CA ALA A 325 37.51 18.62 0.65
C ALA A 325 36.07 19.15 0.61
N GLY A 326 35.87 20.47 0.58
CA GLY A 326 34.54 21.09 0.43
C GLY A 326 33.93 20.84 -0.94
N ILE A 327 34.74 20.96 -2.00
CA ILE A 327 34.32 20.65 -3.38
C ILE A 327 33.95 19.17 -3.51
N GLU A 328 34.76 18.27 -2.96
CA GLU A 328 34.47 16.82 -2.99
C GLU A 328 33.20 16.48 -2.19
N TYR A 329 32.96 17.15 -1.07
CA TYR A 329 31.70 17.01 -0.33
C TYR A 329 30.49 17.46 -1.14
N LEU A 330 30.54 18.65 -1.75
CA LEU A 330 29.45 19.16 -2.57
C LEU A 330 29.16 18.24 -3.76
N ARG A 331 30.21 17.70 -4.40
CA ARG A 331 30.09 16.71 -5.47
C ARG A 331 29.41 15.43 -5.00
N GLN A 332 29.78 14.92 -3.82
CA GLN A 332 29.15 13.73 -3.22
C GLN A 332 27.69 13.99 -2.87
N HIS A 333 27.38 15.13 -2.24
CA HIS A 333 26.01 15.50 -1.88
C HIS A 333 25.12 15.71 -3.11
N GLN A 334 25.63 16.37 -4.14
CA GLN A 334 24.90 16.54 -5.39
C GLN A 334 24.62 15.18 -6.05
N ALA A 335 25.61 14.29 -6.11
CA ALA A 335 25.42 12.94 -6.65
C ALA A 335 24.41 12.11 -5.84
N ASP A 336 24.41 12.24 -4.50
CA ASP A 336 23.45 11.59 -3.61
C ASP A 336 22.02 12.07 -3.87
N GLN A 337 21.84 13.39 -3.94
CA GLN A 337 20.55 14.02 -4.24
C GLN A 337 20.04 13.65 -5.64
N GLU A 338 20.91 13.69 -6.65
CA GLU A 338 20.57 13.29 -8.02
C GLU A 338 20.15 11.81 -8.07
N ALA A 339 20.81 10.94 -7.31
CA ALA A 339 20.44 9.52 -7.23
C ALA A 339 19.10 9.29 -6.53
N TYR A 340 18.83 10.01 -5.43
CA TYR A 340 17.53 10.00 -4.76
C TYR A 340 16.42 10.47 -5.70
N GLU A 341 16.58 11.63 -6.33
CA GLU A 341 15.59 12.21 -7.24
C GLU A 341 15.37 11.33 -8.46
N ALA A 342 16.41 10.70 -9.00
CA ALA A 342 16.29 9.75 -10.11
C ALA A 342 15.46 8.52 -9.72
N ALA A 343 15.68 7.96 -8.53
CA ALA A 343 14.93 6.81 -8.04
C ALA A 343 13.45 7.13 -7.82
N GLU A 344 13.15 8.24 -7.15
CA GLU A 344 11.78 8.71 -6.91
C GLU A 344 11.07 9.05 -8.23
N THR A 345 11.71 9.86 -9.08
CA THR A 345 11.13 10.33 -10.34
C THR A 345 10.82 9.17 -11.28
N PHE A 346 11.71 8.17 -11.35
CA PHE A 346 11.46 6.99 -12.17
C PHE A 346 10.24 6.20 -11.66
N ALA A 347 10.20 5.84 -10.37
CA ALA A 347 9.08 5.07 -9.81
C ALA A 347 7.75 5.83 -9.94
N ARG A 348 7.75 7.15 -9.68
CA ARG A 348 6.58 8.00 -9.88
C ARG A 348 6.14 8.05 -11.33
N THR A 349 7.07 8.15 -12.28
CA THR A 349 6.76 8.12 -13.72
C THR A 349 6.14 6.79 -14.14
N VAL A 350 6.70 5.66 -13.67
CA VAL A 350 6.14 4.33 -13.90
C VAL A 350 4.71 4.25 -13.36
N GLY A 351 4.49 4.64 -12.11
CA GLY A 351 3.17 4.64 -11.50
C GLY A 351 2.14 5.47 -12.27
N ILE A 352 2.50 6.71 -12.63
CA ILE A 352 1.62 7.63 -13.38
C ILE A 352 1.30 7.12 -14.78
N VAL A 353 2.30 6.70 -15.54
CA VAL A 353 2.11 6.24 -16.92
C VAL A 353 1.25 4.99 -16.94
N ILE A 354 1.54 4.01 -16.07
CA ILE A 354 0.76 2.76 -16.00
C ILE A 354 -0.68 3.04 -15.56
N ALA A 355 -0.89 3.86 -14.52
CA ALA A 355 -2.23 4.22 -14.07
C ALA A 355 -3.03 4.94 -15.17
N SER A 356 -2.37 5.83 -15.93
CA SER A 356 -2.98 6.53 -17.06
C SER A 356 -3.36 5.57 -18.19
N THR A 357 -2.50 4.62 -18.55
CA THR A 357 -2.78 3.62 -19.59
C THR A 357 -3.95 2.73 -19.22
N LEU A 358 -4.09 2.40 -17.94
CA LEU A 358 -5.17 1.57 -17.41
C LEU A 358 -6.45 2.36 -17.08
N ALA A 359 -6.41 3.70 -17.20
CA ALA A 359 -7.50 4.60 -16.79
C ALA A 359 -7.97 4.41 -15.32
N VAL A 360 -7.02 4.08 -14.43
CA VAL A 360 -7.25 3.89 -12.99
C VAL A 360 -6.61 5.02 -12.17
N ARG A 361 -6.92 5.07 -10.87
CA ARG A 361 -6.26 5.99 -9.94
C ARG A 361 -4.82 5.54 -9.64
N LEU A 362 -3.98 6.49 -9.26
CA LEU A 362 -2.69 6.23 -8.62
C LEU A 362 -2.85 6.47 -7.12
N VAL A 363 -2.55 5.48 -6.30
CA VAL A 363 -2.55 5.57 -4.84
C VAL A 363 -1.10 5.70 -4.39
N GLN A 364 -0.75 6.78 -3.71
CA GLN A 364 0.57 6.97 -3.13
C GLN A 364 0.49 6.66 -1.64
N THR A 365 1.36 5.78 -1.15
CA THR A 365 1.46 5.44 0.27
C THR A 365 2.86 5.72 0.78
N GLU A 366 2.99 6.25 1.99
CA GLU A 366 4.29 6.46 2.65
C GLU A 366 4.30 5.77 4.00
N VAL A 367 5.29 4.92 4.22
CA VAL A 367 5.53 4.15 5.43
C VAL A 367 6.88 4.59 6.01
N GLU A 368 6.89 4.99 7.28
CA GLU A 368 8.12 5.13 8.06
C GLU A 368 8.27 3.92 8.98
N GLU A 369 9.30 3.09 8.74
CA GLU A 369 9.70 2.02 9.64
C GLU A 369 10.66 2.60 10.69
N GLY A 370 10.26 2.49 11.96
CA GLY A 370 10.99 2.99 13.13
C GLY A 370 12.14 2.12 13.56
#